data_AF-A0A135VI06-F1
#
_entry.id   AF-A0A135VI06-F1
#
_cell.length_a   1.000
_cell.length_b   1.000
_cell.length_c   1.000
_cell.angle_alpha   90.00
_cell.angle_beta   90.00
_cell.angle_gamma   90.00
#
_symmetry.space_group_name_H-M   'P 1'
#
loop_
_entity.id
_entity.type
_entity.pdbx_description
1 polymer ?
#
loop_
_entity_poly.entity_id
_entity_poly.type
_entity_poly.pdbx_seq_one_letter_code
_entity_poly.pdbx_strand_id
1 'polypeptide(L)'
;MAFTDTLIGLSIGLVLAAAVYLIMKMQLRHKIAIVEKEFRQIWAEQESSIRKDAADRSRYVLKGKIAEHLVPMYRDVFKYDPADARFIGAPIDYLIFDGYTAVKDGNSGEPITVILADIKTGDATLSRTERKIKEAVEQGRVRWETIQLDF
;
A
#
# COMPACT_ATOMS: atom_id res chain seq x y z
N MET A 1 -83.09 -0.16 -9.89
CA MET A 1 -82.33 -1.33 -10.39
C MET A 1 -81.06 -0.88 -11.10
N ALA A 2 -81.11 -0.07 -12.17
CA ALA A 2 -79.89 0.36 -12.88
C ALA A 2 -78.78 0.99 -11.99
N PHE A 3 -79.14 1.84 -11.02
CA PHE A 3 -78.16 2.50 -10.13
C PHE A 3 -77.45 1.53 -9.15
N THR A 4 -78.16 0.53 -8.62
CA THR A 4 -77.58 -0.46 -7.71
C THR A 4 -76.62 -1.38 -8.45
N ASP A 5 -76.95 -1.76 -9.68
CA ASP A 5 -76.12 -2.63 -10.51
C ASP A 5 -74.82 -1.92 -10.93
N THR A 6 -74.88 -0.62 -11.24
CA THR A 6 -73.68 0.20 -11.50
C THR A 6 -72.79 0.35 -10.27
N LEU A 7 -73.39 0.50 -9.08
CA LEU A 7 -72.63 0.65 -7.84
C LEU A 7 -71.90 -0.64 -7.47
N ILE A 8 -72.57 -1.79 -7.62
CA ILE A 8 -71.98 -3.11 -7.41
C ILE A 8 -70.82 -3.35 -8.38
N GLY A 9 -70.99 -3.03 -9.67
CA GLY A 9 -69.93 -3.14 -10.67
C GLY A 9 -68.69 -2.32 -10.34
N LEU A 10 -68.88 -1.07 -9.90
CA LEU A 10 -67.79 -0.19 -9.45
C LEU A 10 -67.09 -0.72 -8.21
N SER A 11 -67.84 -1.22 -7.22
CA SER A 11 -67.26 -1.81 -6.01
C SER A 11 -66.42 -3.05 -6.32
N ILE A 12 -66.90 -3.93 -7.20
CA ILE A 12 -66.16 -5.12 -7.64
C ILE A 12 -64.88 -4.72 -8.39
N GLY A 13 -64.96 -3.74 -9.30
CA GLY A 13 -63.80 -3.24 -10.04
C GLY A 13 -62.73 -2.64 -9.12
N LEU A 14 -63.14 -1.89 -8.10
CA LEU A 14 -62.23 -1.32 -7.10
C LEU A 14 -61.52 -2.41 -6.29
N VAL A 15 -62.27 -3.44 -5.86
CA VAL A 15 -61.73 -4.57 -5.09
C VAL A 15 -60.73 -5.37 -5.93
N LEU A 16 -61.05 -5.65 -7.20
CA LEU A 16 -60.15 -6.35 -8.13
C LEU A 16 -58.87 -5.53 -8.38
N ALA A 17 -58.99 -4.23 -8.64
CA ALA A 17 -57.83 -3.36 -8.85
C ALA A 17 -56.93 -3.30 -7.61
N ALA A 18 -57.53 -3.20 -6.41
CA ALA A 18 -56.80 -3.22 -5.15
C ALA A 18 -56.08 -4.56 -4.93
N ALA A 19 -56.75 -5.69 -5.21
CA ALA A 19 -56.16 -7.02 -5.11
C ALA A 19 -54.95 -7.19 -6.06
N VAL A 20 -55.09 -6.79 -7.33
CA VAL A 20 -54.00 -6.82 -8.32
C VAL A 20 -52.83 -5.93 -7.89
N TYR A 21 -53.10 -4.72 -7.42
CA TYR A 21 -52.07 -3.81 -6.93
C TYR A 21 -51.31 -4.39 -5.73
N LEU A 22 -52.01 -5.00 -4.76
CA LEU A 22 -51.40 -5.62 -3.59
C LEU A 22 -50.51 -6.81 -3.99
N ILE A 23 -50.98 -7.66 -4.90
CA ILE A 23 -50.20 -8.80 -5.43
C ILE A 23 -48.94 -8.31 -6.13
N MET A 24 -49.06 -7.31 -7.01
CA MET A 24 -47.92 -6.76 -7.76
C MET A 24 -46.90 -6.11 -6.82
N LYS A 25 -47.37 -5.36 -5.82
CA LYS A 25 -46.52 -4.75 -4.77
C LYS A 25 -45.80 -5.82 -3.94
N MET A 26 -46.49 -6.91 -3.60
CA MET A 26 -45.90 -8.02 -2.83
C MET A 26 -44.82 -8.74 -3.63
N GLN A 27 -45.06 -9.01 -4.91
CA GLN A 27 -44.06 -9.62 -5.81
C GLN A 27 -42.83 -8.72 -6.00
N LEU A 28 -43.03 -7.41 -6.17
CA LEU A 28 -41.94 -6.45 -6.32
C LEU A 28 -41.07 -6.40 -5.06
N ARG A 29 -41.69 -6.34 -3.88
CA ARG A 29 -40.98 -6.37 -2.59
C ARG A 29 -40.17 -7.65 -2.40
N HIS A 30 -40.70 -8.80 -2.78
CA HIS A 30 -39.97 -10.06 -2.71
C HIS A 30 -38.75 -10.07 -3.64
N LYS A 31 -38.90 -9.63 -4.89
CA LYS A 31 -37.78 -9.57 -5.84
C LYS A 31 -36.67 -8.64 -5.35
N ILE A 32 -37.03 -7.45 -4.86
CA ILE A 32 -36.06 -6.49 -4.29
C ILE A 32 -35.34 -7.12 -3.09
N ALA A 33 -36.08 -7.77 -2.19
CA ALA A 33 -35.48 -8.39 -1.00
C ALA A 33 -34.49 -9.52 -1.34
N ILE A 34 -34.73 -10.29 -2.41
CA ILE A 34 -33.82 -11.34 -2.88
C ILE A 34 -32.55 -10.70 -3.45
N VAL A 35 -32.69 -9.74 -4.37
CA VAL A 35 -31.54 -9.06 -4.99
C VAL A 35 -30.68 -8.35 -3.95
N GLU A 36 -31.29 -7.66 -2.98
CA GLU A 36 -30.52 -7.03 -1.90
C GLU A 36 -29.77 -8.03 -1.02
N LYS A 37 -30.33 -9.24 -0.80
CA LYS A 37 -29.65 -10.29 -0.03
C LYS A 37 -28.45 -10.84 -0.79
N GLU A 38 -28.63 -11.17 -2.06
CA GLU A 38 -27.55 -11.64 -2.94
C GLU A 38 -26.44 -10.59 -3.04
N PHE A 39 -26.81 -9.33 -3.25
CA PHE A 39 -25.86 -8.21 -3.27
C PHE A 39 -25.13 -8.08 -1.93
N ARG A 40 -25.82 -8.08 -0.79
CA ARG A 40 -25.18 -8.02 0.53
C ARG A 40 -24.20 -9.18 0.76
N GLN A 41 -24.54 -10.40 0.34
CA GLN A 41 -23.65 -11.56 0.48
C GLN A 41 -22.39 -11.40 -0.38
N ILE A 42 -22.55 -11.08 -1.67
CA ILE A 42 -21.42 -10.86 -2.58
C ILE A 42 -20.53 -9.73 -2.06
N TRP A 43 -21.11 -8.62 -1.60
CA TRP A 43 -20.34 -7.50 -1.07
C TRP A 43 -19.62 -7.83 0.22
N ALA A 44 -20.23 -8.57 1.14
CA ALA A 44 -19.58 -8.98 2.39
C ALA A 44 -18.39 -9.92 2.12
N GLU A 45 -18.55 -10.87 1.18
CA GLU A 45 -17.47 -11.78 0.77
C GLU A 45 -16.33 -11.01 0.10
N GLN A 46 -16.65 -10.14 -0.86
CA GLN A 46 -15.66 -9.33 -1.58
C GLN A 46 -14.95 -8.35 -0.65
N GLU A 47 -15.66 -7.64 0.22
CA GLU A 47 -15.08 -6.71 1.18
C GLU A 47 -14.09 -7.42 2.10
N SER A 48 -14.41 -8.64 2.57
CA SER A 48 -13.51 -9.40 3.42
C SER A 48 -12.21 -9.76 2.69
N SER A 49 -12.31 -10.20 1.43
CA SER A 49 -11.16 -10.60 0.61
C SER A 49 -10.28 -9.40 0.23
N ILE A 50 -10.90 -8.28 -0.16
CA ILE A 50 -10.22 -7.03 -0.50
C ILE A 50 -9.52 -6.47 0.74
N ARG A 51 -10.18 -6.47 1.90
CA ARG A 51 -9.57 -5.98 3.15
C ARG A 51 -8.38 -6.84 3.56
N LYS A 52 -8.47 -8.16 3.38
CA LYS A 52 -7.39 -9.09 3.70
C LYS A 52 -6.19 -8.91 2.76
N ASP A 53 -6.42 -8.85 1.45
CA ASP A 53 -5.37 -8.59 0.46
C ASP A 53 -4.70 -7.22 0.68
N ALA A 54 -5.48 -6.16 0.92
CA ALA A 54 -4.94 -4.85 1.25
C ALA A 54 -4.07 -4.87 2.52
N ALA A 55 -4.50 -5.60 3.56
CA ALA A 55 -3.72 -5.76 4.79
C ALA A 55 -2.44 -6.58 4.58
N ASP A 56 -2.49 -7.63 3.76
CA ASP A 56 -1.33 -8.45 3.42
C ASP A 56 -0.29 -7.63 2.62
N ARG A 57 -0.71 -6.94 1.56
CA ARG A 57 0.16 -6.05 0.78
C ARG A 57 0.80 -4.97 1.65
N SER A 58 0.02 -4.34 2.53
CA SER A 58 0.53 -3.34 3.47
C SER A 58 1.59 -3.92 4.40
N ARG A 59 1.38 -5.13 4.93
CA ARG A 59 2.37 -5.83 5.77
C ARG A 59 3.67 -6.11 5.03
N TYR A 60 3.61 -6.54 3.76
CA TYR A 60 4.82 -6.80 2.96
C TYR A 60 5.63 -5.51 2.74
N VAL A 61 4.96 -4.42 2.36
CA VAL A 61 5.61 -3.11 2.17
C VAL A 61 6.21 -2.60 3.48
N LEU A 62 5.47 -2.68 4.58
CA LEU A 62 5.94 -2.22 5.90
C LEU A 62 7.14 -3.02 6.38
N LYS A 63 7.14 -4.35 6.20
CA LYS A 63 8.29 -5.20 6.54
C LYS A 63 9.53 -4.84 5.72
N GLY A 64 9.39 -4.55 4.43
CA GLY A 64 10.49 -4.08 3.59
C GLY A 64 11.13 -2.80 4.15
N LYS A 65 10.30 -1.78 4.44
CA LYS A 65 10.77 -0.52 5.04
C LYS A 65 11.43 -0.69 6.39
N ILE A 66 10.87 -1.54 7.26
CA ILE A 66 11.50 -1.82 8.56
C ILE A 66 12.84 -2.53 8.36
N ALA A 67 12.91 -3.49 7.44
CA ALA A 67 14.14 -4.19 7.14
C ALA A 67 15.22 -3.22 6.63
N GLU A 68 14.89 -2.28 5.74
CA GLU A 68 15.79 -1.22 5.27
C GLU A 68 16.44 -0.49 6.46
N HIS A 69 15.66 0.01 7.41
CA HIS A 69 16.18 0.75 8.56
C HIS A 69 16.98 -0.11 9.57
N LEU A 70 16.68 -1.41 9.65
CA LEU A 70 17.30 -2.31 10.62
C LEU A 70 18.51 -3.06 10.08
N VAL A 71 18.85 -2.93 8.78
CA VAL A 71 20.00 -3.61 8.16
C VAL A 71 21.28 -3.55 9.00
N PRO A 72 21.69 -2.38 9.56
CA PRO A 72 22.92 -2.30 10.33
C PRO A 72 22.96 -3.22 11.57
N MET A 73 21.82 -3.70 12.07
CA MET A 73 21.77 -4.63 13.21
C MET A 73 22.01 -6.09 12.82
N TYR A 74 21.93 -6.42 11.52
CA TYR A 74 22.10 -7.78 11.02
C TYR A 74 23.56 -8.04 10.62
N ARG A 75 24.38 -8.46 11.59
CA ARG A 75 25.84 -8.68 11.44
C ARG A 75 26.25 -9.68 10.36
N ASP A 76 25.37 -10.61 10.00
CA ASP A 76 25.66 -11.60 8.96
C ASP A 76 25.70 -10.99 7.55
N VAL A 77 25.00 -9.88 7.34
CA VAL A 77 24.87 -9.21 6.04
C VAL A 77 25.58 -7.86 6.04
N PHE A 78 25.46 -7.11 7.13
CA PHE A 78 26.09 -5.80 7.28
C PHE A 78 27.51 -5.92 7.81
N LYS A 79 28.48 -5.66 6.95
CA LYS A 79 29.92 -5.89 7.23
C LYS A 79 30.64 -4.67 7.81
N TYR A 80 29.96 -3.54 7.94
CA TYR A 80 30.53 -2.28 8.40
C TYR A 80 30.14 -2.01 9.84
N ASP A 81 30.82 -1.07 10.50
CA ASP A 81 30.36 -0.59 11.80
C ASP A 81 28.98 0.09 11.64
N PRO A 82 27.95 -0.31 12.40
CA PRO A 82 26.65 0.34 12.36
C PRO A 82 26.70 1.84 12.69
N ALA A 83 27.67 2.28 13.49
CA ALA A 83 27.91 3.69 13.82
C ALA A 83 28.49 4.51 12.66
N ASP A 84 29.03 3.86 11.63
CA ASP A 84 29.57 4.48 10.42
C ASP A 84 28.51 4.62 9.31
N ALA A 85 27.35 3.99 9.48
CA ALA A 85 26.24 4.03 8.55
C ALA A 85 25.32 5.23 8.81
N ARG A 86 24.97 5.98 7.77
CA ARG A 86 23.95 7.04 7.81
C ARG A 86 22.81 6.68 6.88
N PHE A 87 21.61 6.53 7.44
CA PHE A 87 20.40 6.34 6.64
C PHE A 87 20.03 7.66 5.96
N ILE A 88 19.80 7.61 4.65
CA ILE A 88 19.35 8.73 3.81
C ILE A 88 17.92 8.44 3.30
N GLY A 89 17.69 7.22 2.82
CA GLY A 89 16.45 6.82 2.14
C GLY A 89 16.46 7.16 0.64
N ALA A 90 15.33 6.91 -0.04
CA ALA A 90 15.24 6.95 -1.50
C ALA A 90 15.89 8.20 -2.14
N PRO A 91 16.67 8.04 -3.23
CA PRO A 91 16.84 6.82 -4.03
C PRO A 91 17.98 5.88 -3.58
N ILE A 92 18.67 6.15 -2.46
CA ILE A 92 19.77 5.32 -1.93
C ILE A 92 19.66 5.26 -0.41
N ASP A 93 19.46 4.07 0.15
CA ASP A 93 19.11 3.92 1.57
C ASP A 93 20.20 4.39 2.53
N TYR A 94 21.47 4.11 2.25
CA TYR A 94 22.59 4.39 3.15
C TYR A 94 23.78 5.07 2.47
N LEU A 95 24.42 5.96 3.23
CA LEU A 95 25.78 6.42 3.04
C LEU A 95 26.63 5.90 4.20
N ILE A 96 27.62 5.07 3.89
CA ILE A 96 28.47 4.42 4.88
C ILE A 96 29.87 5.03 4.78
N PHE A 97 30.38 5.51 5.91
CA PHE A 97 31.73 6.06 6.02
C PHE A 97 32.63 5.02 6.70
N ASP A 98 32.97 3.97 5.98
CA ASP A 98 33.75 2.84 6.50
C ASP A 98 35.10 3.32 7.04
N GLY A 99 35.36 3.10 8.33
CA GLY A 99 36.55 3.59 9.06
C GLY A 99 36.35 4.91 9.80
N TYR A 100 35.18 5.55 9.73
CA TYR A 100 34.90 6.82 10.42
C TYR A 100 35.07 6.72 11.93
N THR A 101 34.51 5.68 12.56
CA THR A 101 34.60 5.49 14.02
C THR A 101 36.05 5.26 14.44
N ALA A 102 36.84 4.49 13.68
CA ALA A 102 38.27 4.28 13.96
C ALA A 102 39.07 5.60 13.89
N VAL A 103 38.83 6.44 12.88
CA VAL A 103 39.46 7.76 12.76
C VAL A 103 39.04 8.67 13.91
N LYS A 104 37.76 8.66 14.29
CA LYS A 104 37.22 9.47 15.38
C LYS A 104 37.80 9.07 16.75
N ASP A 105 38.00 7.77 16.99
CA ASP A 105 38.49 7.22 18.25
C ASP A 105 40.03 7.23 18.37
N GLY A 106 40.72 7.86 17.40
CA GLY A 106 42.15 8.16 17.47
C GLY A 106 43.06 7.22 16.67
N ASN A 107 42.51 6.26 15.92
CA ASN A 107 43.29 5.44 15.00
C ASN A 107 43.51 6.19 13.67
N SER A 108 44.44 7.15 13.70
CA SER A 108 44.63 8.17 12.65
C SER A 108 45.14 7.68 11.28
N GLY A 109 45.40 6.38 11.11
CA GLY A 109 45.98 5.82 9.89
C GLY A 109 45.00 5.19 8.90
N GLU A 110 43.76 4.91 9.30
CA GLU A 110 42.79 4.23 8.43
C GLU A 110 42.12 5.22 7.46
N PRO A 111 42.14 4.94 6.15
CA PRO A 111 41.42 5.76 5.18
C PRO A 111 39.91 5.53 5.31
N ILE A 112 39.13 6.61 5.22
CA ILE A 112 37.67 6.50 5.16
C ILE A 112 37.25 6.14 3.73
N THR A 113 36.47 5.07 3.59
CA THR A 113 35.81 4.72 2.32
C THR A 113 34.35 5.15 2.37
N VAL A 114 33.93 5.92 1.37
CA VAL A 114 32.53 6.39 1.24
C VAL A 114 31.75 5.44 0.33
N ILE A 115 30.71 4.82 0.87
CA ILE A 115 29.94 3.77 0.19
C ILE A 115 28.47 4.19 0.12
N LEU A 116 27.93 4.22 -1.10
CA LEU A 116 26.49 4.32 -1.33
C LEU A 116 25.91 2.90 -1.36
N ALA A 117 24.99 2.61 -0.44
CA ALA A 117 24.37 1.30 -0.32
C ALA A 117 22.84 1.42 -0.40
N ASP A 118 22.25 0.51 -1.15
CA ASP A 118 20.81 0.36 -1.33
C ASP A 118 20.43 -1.06 -0.89
N ILE A 119 19.36 -1.19 -0.12
CA ILE A 119 18.96 -2.43 0.50
C ILE A 119 17.84 -3.05 -0.32
N LYS A 120 18.05 -4.28 -0.76
CA LYS A 120 17.03 -5.09 -1.43
C LYS A 120 16.69 -6.32 -0.60
N THR A 121 15.40 -6.63 -0.52
CA THR A 121 14.87 -7.82 0.17
C THR A 121 14.18 -8.75 -0.83
N GLY A 122 14.37 -10.07 -0.68
CA GLY A 122 13.80 -11.06 -1.59
C GLY A 122 14.24 -10.87 -3.04
N ASP A 123 13.29 -10.87 -3.97
CA ASP A 123 13.52 -10.72 -5.41
C ASP A 123 13.58 -9.25 -5.88
N ALA A 124 13.72 -8.29 -4.95
CA ALA A 124 13.74 -6.87 -5.30
C ALA A 124 15.00 -6.52 -6.11
N THR A 125 14.80 -5.86 -7.25
CA THR A 125 15.88 -5.41 -8.14
C THR A 125 16.04 -3.89 -8.11
N LEU A 126 17.22 -3.39 -8.47
CA LEU A 126 17.48 -1.95 -8.59
C LEU A 126 16.48 -1.27 -9.55
N SER A 127 15.91 -0.15 -9.11
CA SER A 127 15.08 0.73 -9.93
C SER A 127 15.90 1.39 -11.05
N ARG A 128 15.22 1.99 -12.04
CA ARG A 128 15.92 2.71 -13.12
C ARG A 128 16.82 3.83 -12.58
N THR A 129 16.34 4.55 -11.55
CA THR A 129 17.09 5.64 -10.91
C THR A 129 18.28 5.11 -10.14
N GLU A 130 18.10 4.07 -9.31
CA GLU A 130 19.20 3.41 -8.57
C GLU A 130 20.27 2.87 -9.52
N ARG A 131 19.88 2.22 -10.62
CA ARG A 131 20.82 1.74 -11.63
C ARG A 131 21.66 2.87 -12.23
N LYS A 132 21.05 4.04 -12.47
CA LYS A 132 21.75 5.21 -13.00
C LYS A 132 22.71 5.82 -11.98
N ILE A 133 22.37 5.78 -10.69
CA ILE A 133 23.26 6.21 -9.60
C ILE A 133 24.43 5.23 -9.46
N LYS A 134 24.17 3.91 -9.41
CA LYS A 134 25.20 2.87 -9.41
C LYS A 134 26.18 3.05 -10.57
N GLU A 135 25.67 3.23 -11.79
CA GLU A 135 26.47 3.51 -12.97
C GLU A 135 27.33 4.78 -12.81
N ALA A 136 26.80 5.83 -12.18
CA ALA A 136 27.57 7.04 -11.91
C ALA A 136 28.73 6.80 -10.95
N VAL A 137 28.52 6.02 -9.89
CA VAL A 137 29.56 5.64 -8.94
C VAL A 137 30.63 4.79 -9.62
N GLU A 138 30.22 3.76 -10.36
CA GLU A 138 31.14 2.83 -11.06
C GLU A 138 31.96 3.54 -12.14
N GLN A 139 31.43 4.60 -12.75
CA GLN A 139 32.14 5.44 -13.73
C GLN A 139 32.96 6.56 -13.08
N GLY A 140 33.04 6.63 -11.74
CA GLY A 140 33.79 7.67 -11.03
C GLY A 140 33.16 9.07 -11.10
N ARG A 141 31.88 9.18 -11.47
CA ARG A 141 31.13 10.47 -11.51
C ARG A 141 30.65 10.89 -10.11
N VAL A 142 31.54 10.80 -9.13
CA VAL A 142 31.34 11.21 -7.73
C VAL A 142 32.37 12.29 -7.43
N ARG A 143 31.92 13.43 -6.91
CA ARG A 143 32.79 14.57 -6.60
C ARG A 143 32.53 15.11 -5.20
N TRP A 144 33.58 15.60 -4.57
CA TRP A 144 33.47 16.43 -3.37
C TRP A 144 33.21 17.88 -3.75
N GLU A 145 32.28 18.54 -3.06
CA GLU A 145 31.96 19.95 -3.26
C GLU A 145 31.59 20.60 -1.92
N THR A 146 32.28 21.67 -1.54
CA THR A 146 31.97 22.45 -0.33
C THR A 146 31.24 23.72 -0.74
N ILE A 147 29.95 23.81 -0.44
CA ILE A 147 29.14 25.01 -0.65
C ILE A 147 29.20 25.85 0.62
N GLN A 148 29.88 27.00 0.56
CA GLN A 148 29.91 27.97 1.65
C GLN A 148 28.78 28.98 1.45
N LEU A 149 28.06 29.27 2.53
CA LEU A 149 27.02 30.28 2.56
C LEU A 149 27.55 31.48 3.34
N ASP A 150 27.49 32.65 2.73
CA ASP A 150 27.96 33.94 3.22
C ASP A 150 26.76 34.83 3.53
N PHE A 151 26.01 34.44 4.57
CA PHE A 151 24.97 35.27 5.17
C PHE A 151 24.92 35.08 6.69
#